data_AF-A0A924BXD2-F1
#
_entry.id   AF-A0A924BXD2-F1
#
_cell.length_a   1.000
_cell.length_b   1.000
_cell.length_c   1.000
_cell.angle_alpha   90.00
_cell.angle_beta   90.00
_cell.angle_gamma   90.00
#
_symmetry.space_group_name_H-M   'P 1'
#
loop_
_entity.id
_entity.type
_entity.pdbx_description
1 polymer ?
#
loop_
_entity_poly.entity_id
_entity_poly.type
_entity_poly.pdbx_seq_one_letter_code
_entity_poly.pdbx_strand_id
1 'polypeptide(L)'
;MEIQIFALIVIGLIGLYFILKDNKKEQQYFSSKPAYTKTEQKILDHYKSIYTPLPADDRLPVIARDGYVLEDIAKTATDILYQGPIPTKEEIQALKKGDLIKLIFVDEEGYAERMWVTYEGIETDLHKGILDNDAFELEGLTSGKILYFHSNHVYQIDK
;
A
#
# COMPACT_ATOMS: atom_id res chain seq x y z
N MET A 1 -33.22 55.73 -6.19
CA MET A 1 -33.40 54.54 -5.33
C MET A 1 -33.22 53.24 -6.12
N GLU A 2 -33.65 53.17 -7.40
CA GLU A 2 -33.48 51.96 -8.24
C GLU A 2 -32.01 51.64 -8.61
N ILE A 3 -31.17 52.65 -8.88
CA ILE A 3 -29.75 52.46 -9.27
C ILE A 3 -28.93 51.76 -8.16
N GLN A 4 -29.25 52.00 -6.89
CA GLN A 4 -28.56 51.37 -5.75
C GLN A 4 -28.89 49.88 -5.62
N ILE A 5 -30.10 49.46 -5.99
CA ILE A 5 -30.51 48.05 -5.96
C ILE A 5 -29.79 47.26 -7.07
N PHE A 6 -29.70 47.83 -8.28
CA PHE A 6 -28.95 47.21 -9.38
C PHE A 6 -27.46 47.05 -9.06
N ALA A 7 -26.83 48.04 -8.44
CA ALA A 7 -25.43 47.96 -8.04
C ALA A 7 -25.17 46.83 -7.02
N LEU A 8 -26.06 46.66 -6.04
CA LEU A 8 -25.95 45.59 -5.04
C LEU A 8 -26.13 44.19 -5.65
N ILE A 9 -27.05 44.04 -6.61
CA ILE A 9 -27.26 42.77 -7.33
C ILE A 9 -26.00 42.41 -8.15
N VAL A 10 -25.41 43.37 -8.85
CA VAL A 10 -24.19 43.13 -9.65
C VAL A 10 -23.01 42.74 -8.76
N ILE A 11 -22.81 43.41 -7.62
CA ILE A 11 -21.76 43.06 -6.66
C ILE A 11 -22.00 41.66 -6.08
N GLY A 12 -23.26 41.32 -5.74
CA GLY A 12 -23.63 39.99 -5.26
C GLY A 12 -23.36 38.89 -6.28
N LEU A 13 -23.66 39.12 -7.57
CA LEU A 13 -23.39 38.17 -8.65
C LEU A 13 -21.89 37.99 -8.92
N ILE A 14 -21.11 39.06 -8.84
CA ILE A 14 -19.64 38.99 -8.95
C ILE A 14 -19.07 38.19 -7.77
N GLY A 15 -19.51 38.47 -6.54
CA GLY A 15 -19.10 37.71 -5.36
C GLY A 15 -19.46 36.23 -5.46
N LEU A 16 -20.69 35.91 -5.89
CA LEU A 16 -21.14 34.54 -6.11
C LEU A 16 -20.31 33.84 -7.20
N TYR A 17 -19.97 34.53 -8.28
CA TYR A 17 -19.10 34.00 -9.33
C TYR A 17 -17.70 33.64 -8.80
N PHE A 18 -17.10 34.49 -7.97
CA PHE A 18 -15.80 34.21 -7.36
C PHE A 18 -15.87 33.03 -6.38
N ILE A 19 -16.90 32.95 -5.53
CA ILE A 19 -17.11 31.82 -4.61
C ILE A 19 -17.29 30.50 -5.39
N LEU A 20 -18.12 30.51 -6.44
CA LEU A 20 -18.33 29.32 -7.29
C LEU A 20 -17.06 28.91 -8.04
N LYS A 21 -16.24 29.88 -8.46
CA LYS A 21 -14.97 29.63 -9.16
C LYS A 21 -13.92 29.03 -8.24
N ASP A 22 -13.81 29.49 -6.99
CA ASP A 22 -12.84 28.97 -6.03
C ASP A 22 -13.21 27.55 -5.58
N ASN A 23 -14.50 27.27 -5.32
CA ASN A 23 -14.98 25.91 -5.02
C ASN A 23 -14.67 24.92 -6.17
N LYS A 24 -14.72 25.37 -7.42
CA LYS A 24 -14.40 24.54 -8.59
C LYS A 24 -12.91 24.18 -8.67
N LYS A 25 -12.02 25.08 -8.23
CA LYS A 25 -10.58 24.79 -8.16
C LYS A 25 -10.26 23.84 -7.02
N GLU A 26 -10.88 24.02 -5.86
CA GLU A 26 -10.64 23.17 -4.68
C GLU A 26 -11.13 21.74 -4.92
N GLN A 27 -12.32 21.58 -5.54
CA GLN A 27 -12.74 20.28 -6.02
C GLN A 27 -11.73 19.70 -7.02
N GLN A 28 -11.25 20.45 -8.00
CA GLN A 28 -10.25 19.95 -8.96
C GLN A 28 -8.94 19.46 -8.31
N TYR A 29 -8.54 20.03 -7.16
CA TYR A 29 -7.38 19.58 -6.38
C TYR A 29 -7.61 18.25 -5.64
N PHE A 30 -8.85 17.93 -5.27
CA PHE A 30 -9.19 16.77 -4.44
C PHE A 30 -10.07 15.72 -5.12
N SER A 31 -10.59 15.94 -6.33
CA SER A 31 -11.70 15.13 -6.90
C SER A 31 -11.37 14.25 -8.10
N SER A 32 -10.12 14.14 -8.54
CA SER A 32 -9.73 13.01 -9.38
C SER A 32 -8.26 12.66 -9.21
N LYS A 33 -7.99 11.39 -8.88
CA LYS A 33 -6.64 10.85 -9.12
C LYS A 33 -6.35 11.08 -10.61
N PRO A 34 -5.22 11.71 -10.97
CA PRO A 34 -4.87 11.86 -12.37
C PRO A 34 -4.88 10.48 -13.03
N ALA A 35 -5.46 10.40 -14.23
CA ALA A 35 -5.51 9.14 -14.96
C ALA A 35 -4.08 8.65 -15.22
N TYR A 36 -3.84 7.36 -15.00
CA TYR A 36 -2.55 6.74 -15.27
C TYR A 36 -2.16 6.94 -16.73
N THR A 37 -0.88 7.26 -16.95
CA THR A 37 -0.27 7.26 -18.28
C THR A 37 -0.31 5.86 -18.88
N LYS A 38 -0.11 5.73 -20.20
CA LYS A 38 -0.06 4.42 -20.87
C LYS A 38 1.02 3.49 -20.29
N THR A 39 2.15 4.04 -19.87
CA THR A 39 3.26 3.28 -19.27
C THR A 39 2.86 2.77 -17.90
N GLU A 40 2.28 3.63 -17.08
CA GLU A 40 1.76 3.28 -15.76
C GLU A 40 0.65 2.24 -15.82
N GLN A 41 -0.28 2.39 -16.77
CA GLN A 41 -1.34 1.40 -16.98
C GLN A 41 -0.77 0.03 -17.34
N LYS A 42 0.26 -0.03 -18.20
CA LYS A 42 0.95 -1.29 -18.52
C LYS A 42 1.59 -1.94 -17.29
N ILE A 43 2.13 -1.15 -16.37
CA ILE A 43 2.71 -1.66 -15.12
C ILE A 43 1.60 -2.30 -14.27
N LEU A 44 0.47 -1.62 -14.08
CA LEU A 44 -0.67 -2.16 -13.33
C LEU A 44 -1.24 -3.42 -14.00
N ASP A 45 -1.39 -3.40 -15.33
CA ASP A 45 -1.89 -4.54 -16.10
C ASP A 45 -0.94 -5.73 -16.02
N HIS A 46 0.38 -5.49 -16.03
CA HIS A 46 1.38 -6.52 -15.79
C HIS A 46 1.17 -7.17 -14.42
N TYR A 47 1.10 -6.38 -13.33
CA TYR A 47 0.85 -6.92 -12.00
C TYR A 47 -0.47 -7.68 -11.90
N LYS A 48 -1.55 -7.17 -12.51
CA LYS A 48 -2.84 -7.90 -12.60
C LYS A 48 -2.71 -9.26 -13.27
N SER A 49 -1.94 -9.35 -14.35
CA SER A 49 -1.76 -10.58 -15.12
C SER A 49 -0.97 -11.67 -14.40
N ILE A 50 -0.09 -11.29 -13.46
CA ILE A 50 0.77 -12.22 -12.73
C ILE A 50 0.29 -12.45 -11.29
N TYR A 51 -0.68 -11.66 -10.81
CA TYR A 51 -1.20 -11.78 -9.46
C TYR A 51 -1.88 -13.15 -9.25
N THR A 52 -1.52 -13.78 -8.15
CA THR A 52 -2.17 -15.00 -7.65
C THR A 52 -2.67 -14.72 -6.24
N PRO A 53 -3.95 -15.01 -5.91
CA PRO A 53 -4.47 -14.83 -4.56
C PRO A 53 -3.69 -15.64 -3.52
N LEU A 54 -3.65 -15.13 -2.29
CA LEU A 54 -3.05 -15.83 -1.17
C LEU A 54 -3.73 -17.18 -0.92
N PRO A 55 -2.96 -18.23 -0.58
CA PRO A 55 -3.54 -19.49 -0.15
C PRO A 55 -4.25 -19.33 1.20
N ALA A 56 -5.29 -20.13 1.43
CA ALA A 56 -5.86 -20.29 2.75
C ALA A 56 -4.94 -21.20 3.57
N ASP A 57 -4.03 -20.60 4.34
CA ASP A 57 -3.08 -21.31 5.19
C ASP A 57 -3.04 -20.69 6.58
N ASP A 58 -3.32 -21.52 7.59
CA ASP A 58 -3.42 -21.07 8.98
C ASP A 58 -2.08 -20.55 9.52
N ARG A 59 -0.93 -20.81 8.89
CA ARG A 59 0.36 -20.27 9.34
C ARG A 59 0.52 -18.79 8.99
N LEU A 60 -0.24 -18.27 8.04
CA LEU A 60 -0.25 -16.84 7.76
C LEU A 60 -0.87 -16.08 8.94
N PRO A 61 -0.34 -14.90 9.29
CA PRO A 61 -0.86 -14.12 10.39
C PRO A 61 -2.23 -13.54 10.06
N VAL A 62 -3.13 -13.54 11.04
CA VAL A 62 -4.46 -12.96 10.95
C VAL A 62 -4.73 -12.09 12.18
N ILE A 63 -5.45 -10.98 11.98
CA ILE A 63 -5.76 -10.01 13.06
C ILE A 63 -6.31 -10.70 14.30
N ALA A 64 -7.30 -11.59 14.14
CA ALA A 64 -7.98 -12.24 15.26
C ALA A 64 -7.06 -13.10 16.15
N ARG A 65 -5.95 -13.63 15.62
CA ARG A 65 -5.00 -14.46 16.39
C ARG A 65 -3.76 -13.68 16.79
N ASP A 66 -3.21 -12.92 15.85
CA ASP A 66 -1.87 -12.35 15.96
C ASP A 66 -1.87 -10.85 16.24
N GLY A 67 -3.03 -10.19 16.14
CA GLY A 67 -3.16 -8.72 16.21
C GLY A 67 -2.77 -8.00 14.92
N TYR A 68 -2.29 -8.74 13.90
CA TYR A 68 -1.87 -8.17 12.61
C TYR A 68 -2.07 -9.15 11.45
N VAL A 69 -1.99 -8.62 10.24
CA VAL A 69 -1.84 -9.33 8.96
C VAL A 69 -0.58 -8.84 8.24
N LEU A 70 -0.15 -9.57 7.22
CA LEU A 70 0.84 -9.08 6.26
C LEU A 70 0.11 -8.46 5.07
N GLU A 71 0.56 -7.28 4.63
CA GLU A 71 0.03 -6.62 3.44
C GLU A 71 0.31 -7.46 2.19
N ASP A 72 -0.72 -7.69 1.36
CA ASP A 72 -0.57 -8.31 0.04
C ASP A 72 -0.05 -7.26 -0.95
N ILE A 73 1.28 -7.08 -0.97
CA ILE A 73 1.98 -6.11 -1.83
C ILE A 73 1.63 -6.35 -3.30
N ALA A 74 1.57 -7.61 -3.72
CA ALA A 74 1.23 -7.97 -5.09
C ALA A 74 -0.20 -7.55 -5.45
N LYS A 75 -1.17 -7.72 -4.54
CA LYS A 75 -2.54 -7.22 -4.74
C LYS A 75 -2.56 -5.70 -4.83
N THR A 76 -1.91 -5.02 -3.90
CA THR A 76 -1.88 -3.54 -3.88
C THR A 76 -1.23 -2.98 -5.13
N ALA A 77 -0.23 -3.67 -5.70
CA ALA A 77 0.41 -3.33 -6.98
C ALA A 77 -0.52 -3.45 -8.19
N THR A 78 -1.63 -4.17 -8.08
CA THR A 78 -2.65 -4.23 -9.14
C THR A 78 -3.49 -2.95 -9.22
N ASP A 79 -3.54 -2.18 -8.13
CA ASP A 79 -4.44 -1.04 -7.98
C ASP A 79 -3.67 0.30 -7.82
N ILE A 80 -2.41 0.25 -7.36
CA ILE A 80 -1.58 1.42 -7.05
C ILE A 80 -0.16 1.23 -7.59
N LEU A 81 0.41 2.30 -8.15
CA LEU A 81 1.82 2.33 -8.54
C LEU A 81 2.70 2.57 -7.32
N TYR A 82 3.63 1.65 -7.10
CA TYR A 82 4.71 1.86 -6.16
C TYR A 82 5.78 2.79 -6.77
N GLN A 83 6.37 3.65 -5.93
CA GLN A 83 7.45 4.55 -6.34
C GLN A 83 8.79 3.80 -6.56
N GLY A 84 8.89 2.54 -6.14
CA GLY A 84 10.04 1.66 -6.35
C GLY A 84 9.61 0.28 -6.85
N PRO A 85 10.55 -0.50 -7.43
CA PRO A 85 10.23 -1.83 -7.94
C PRO A 85 9.92 -2.78 -6.78
N ILE A 86 8.77 -3.45 -6.89
CA ILE A 86 8.48 -4.62 -6.05
C ILE A 86 9.35 -5.78 -6.56
N PRO A 87 9.96 -6.57 -5.68
CA PRO A 87 10.75 -7.73 -6.07
C PRO A 87 9.99 -8.66 -7.03
N THR A 88 10.65 -9.11 -8.10
CA THR A 88 10.04 -10.03 -9.05
C THR A 88 9.95 -11.44 -8.46
N LYS A 89 9.14 -12.31 -9.09
CA LYS A 89 9.04 -13.71 -8.71
C LYS A 89 10.41 -14.40 -8.76
N GLU A 90 11.22 -14.09 -9.76
CA GLU A 90 12.56 -14.65 -9.94
C GLU A 90 13.51 -14.17 -8.84
N GLU A 91 13.44 -12.89 -8.45
CA GLU A 91 14.24 -12.35 -7.34
C GLU A 91 13.86 -13.04 -6.01
N ILE A 92 12.56 -13.24 -5.75
CA ILE A 92 12.08 -13.93 -4.55
C ILE A 92 12.48 -15.42 -4.57
N GLN A 93 12.39 -16.08 -5.72
CA GLN A 93 12.83 -17.48 -5.87
C GLN A 93 14.34 -17.66 -5.72
N ALA A 94 15.12 -16.61 -5.95
CA ALA A 94 16.57 -16.62 -5.81
C ALA A 94 17.04 -16.35 -4.36
N LEU A 95 16.13 -16.04 -3.44
CA LEU A 95 16.45 -15.81 -2.03
C LEU A 95 17.16 -17.02 -1.42
N LYS A 96 18.23 -16.73 -0.68
CA LYS A 96 19.04 -17.67 0.08
C LYS A 96 18.85 -17.42 1.56
N LYS A 97 18.99 -18.50 2.34
CA LYS A 97 18.96 -18.39 3.79
C LYS A 97 19.96 -17.32 4.27
N GLY A 98 19.51 -16.40 5.11
CA GLY A 98 20.27 -15.25 5.59
C GLY A 98 20.01 -13.96 4.82
N ASP A 99 19.38 -13.99 3.64
CA ASP A 99 19.01 -12.77 2.91
C ASP A 99 17.98 -11.96 3.71
N LEU A 100 18.10 -10.64 3.68
CA LEU A 100 17.15 -9.75 4.35
C LEU A 100 16.06 -9.32 3.39
N ILE A 101 14.82 -9.42 3.87
CA ILE A 101 13.65 -8.93 3.15
C ILE A 101 12.83 -8.02 4.05
N LYS A 102 12.03 -7.15 3.45
CA LYS A 102 11.10 -6.29 4.17
C LYS A 102 9.69 -6.77 3.91
N LEU A 103 8.94 -6.92 4.99
CA LEU A 103 7.50 -7.15 4.96
C LEU A 103 6.76 -5.94 5.56
N ILE A 104 5.47 -5.81 5.28
CA ILE A 104 4.62 -4.79 5.88
C ILE A 104 3.56 -5.49 6.74
N PHE A 105 3.54 -5.15 8.02
CA PHE A 105 2.63 -5.66 9.03
C PHE A 105 1.55 -4.62 9.26
N VAL A 106 0.28 -5.02 9.28
CA VAL A 106 -0.87 -4.13 9.41
C VAL A 106 -1.81 -4.65 10.50
N ASP A 107 -2.20 -3.80 11.44
CA ASP A 107 -3.17 -4.15 12.48
C ASP A 107 -4.63 -3.90 12.07
N GLU A 108 -5.56 -4.04 13.02
CA GLU A 108 -6.99 -3.81 12.81
C GLU A 108 -7.33 -2.33 12.54
N GLU A 109 -6.54 -1.40 13.09
CA GLU A 109 -6.75 0.04 12.93
C GLU A 109 -6.11 0.58 11.63
N GLY A 110 -5.34 -0.26 10.93
CA GLY A 110 -4.64 0.06 9.69
C GLY A 110 -3.27 0.69 9.90
N TYR A 111 -2.72 0.65 11.12
CA TYR A 111 -1.34 1.03 11.36
C TYR A 111 -0.42 0.01 10.71
N ALA A 112 0.51 0.53 9.91
CA ALA A 112 1.39 -0.28 9.08
C ALA A 112 2.85 -0.05 9.46
N GLU A 113 3.56 -1.12 9.83
CA GLU A 113 4.99 -1.11 10.09
C GLU A 113 5.75 -1.92 9.06
N ARG A 114 6.87 -1.38 8.58
CA ARG A 114 7.76 -2.08 7.64
C ARG A 114 8.93 -2.63 8.41
N MET A 115 9.07 -3.94 8.44
CA MET A 115 10.06 -4.62 9.28
C MET A 115 10.95 -5.54 8.45
N TRP A 116 12.20 -5.65 8.86
CA TRP A 116 13.16 -6.56 8.25
C TRP A 116 12.97 -7.97 8.80
N VAL A 117 13.13 -8.94 7.92
CA VAL A 117 13.00 -10.36 8.19
C VAL A 117 14.18 -11.06 7.53
N THR A 118 14.93 -11.83 8.32
CA THR A 118 15.94 -12.75 7.81
C THR A 118 15.23 -13.96 7.19
N TYR A 119 15.48 -14.22 5.91
CA TYR A 119 14.92 -15.33 5.18
C TYR A 119 15.53 -16.66 5.65
N GLU A 120 14.70 -17.66 5.95
CA GLU A 120 15.14 -18.97 6.42
C GLU A 120 14.93 -20.09 5.39
N GLY A 121 14.08 -19.86 4.40
CA GLY A 121 13.77 -20.83 3.34
C GLY A 121 12.28 -20.92 3.03
N ILE A 122 11.90 -22.01 2.38
CA ILE A 122 10.51 -22.32 2.04
C ILE A 122 10.10 -23.62 2.74
N GLU A 123 8.91 -23.63 3.33
CA GLU A 123 8.28 -24.81 3.91
C GLU A 123 6.93 -25.01 3.21
N THR A 124 6.80 -26.06 2.41
CA THR A 124 5.67 -26.28 1.48
C THR A 124 5.57 -25.12 0.47
N ASP A 125 4.50 -24.31 0.53
CA ASP A 125 4.26 -23.18 -0.39
C ASP A 125 4.43 -21.80 0.28
N LEU A 126 4.84 -21.77 1.56
CA LEU A 126 5.11 -20.53 2.28
C LEU A 126 6.59 -20.38 2.57
N HIS A 127 7.05 -19.15 2.46
CA HIS A 127 8.35 -18.75 2.94
C HIS A 127 8.34 -18.67 4.47
N LYS A 128 9.50 -18.94 5.06
CA LYS A 128 9.75 -18.81 6.49
C LYS A 128 10.83 -17.78 6.71
N GLY A 129 10.67 -16.97 7.73
CA GLY A 129 11.66 -16.00 8.14
C GLY A 129 11.65 -15.74 9.63
N ILE A 130 12.67 -15.00 10.07
CA ILE A 130 12.86 -14.56 11.45
C ILE A 130 12.87 -13.04 11.44
N LEU A 131 12.00 -12.42 12.25
CA LEU A 131 11.93 -10.97 12.39
C LEU A 131 13.27 -10.45 12.91
N ASP A 132 13.83 -9.44 12.26
CA ASP A 132 15.18 -8.95 12.55
C ASP A 132 15.18 -7.75 13.52
N ASN A 133 14.05 -7.04 13.63
CA ASN A 133 13.88 -5.89 14.51
C ASN A 133 12.59 -5.98 15.36
N ASP A 134 12.55 -5.23 16.46
CA ASP A 134 11.33 -5.03 17.24
C ASP A 134 10.39 -4.06 16.51
N ALA A 135 9.08 -4.28 16.64
CA ALA A 135 8.07 -3.32 16.22
C ALA A 135 8.00 -2.14 17.18
N PHE A 136 7.56 -0.99 16.66
CA PHE A 136 7.42 0.22 17.45
C PHE A 136 6.08 0.28 18.19
N GLU A 137 4.97 -0.06 17.51
CA GLU A 137 3.60 0.01 18.03
C GLU A 137 2.90 -1.35 18.03
N LEU A 138 3.28 -2.26 17.12
CA LEU A 138 2.65 -3.58 17.02
C LEU A 138 3.10 -4.53 18.14
N GLU A 139 2.25 -4.70 19.15
CA GLU A 139 2.53 -5.59 20.29
C GLU A 139 2.80 -7.04 19.86
N GLY A 140 3.78 -7.68 20.51
CA GLY A 140 4.12 -9.10 20.26
C GLY A 140 4.89 -9.36 18.96
N LEU A 141 5.28 -8.33 18.22
CA LEU A 141 6.27 -8.39 17.13
C LEU A 141 7.65 -7.98 17.64
N THR A 142 8.38 -8.96 18.18
CA THR A 142 9.76 -8.77 18.65
C THR A 142 10.76 -9.52 17.76
N SER A 143 11.98 -9.00 17.69
CA SER A 143 13.11 -9.66 17.02
C SER A 143 13.25 -11.12 17.48
N GLY A 144 13.59 -11.99 16.54
CA GLY A 144 13.64 -13.45 16.74
C GLY A 144 12.32 -14.18 16.54
N LYS A 145 11.19 -13.48 16.36
CA LYS A 145 9.90 -14.14 16.08
C LYS A 145 9.94 -14.84 14.72
N ILE A 146 9.53 -16.12 14.70
CA ILE A 146 9.35 -16.88 13.46
C ILE A 146 8.03 -16.48 12.81
N LEU A 147 8.06 -16.28 11.50
CA LEU A 147 6.87 -15.97 10.72
C LEU A 147 6.85 -16.74 9.38
N TYR A 148 5.62 -16.98 8.92
CA TYR A 148 5.36 -17.54 7.60
C TYR A 148 4.72 -16.47 6.71
N PHE A 149 5.12 -16.44 5.44
CA PHE A 149 4.62 -15.45 4.49
C PHE A 149 4.62 -16.01 3.06
N HIS A 150 3.74 -15.49 2.23
CA HIS A 150 3.71 -15.80 0.80
C HIS A 150 4.60 -14.82 0.03
N SER A 151 5.03 -15.18 -1.18
CA SER A 151 5.86 -14.29 -2.03
C SER A 151 5.20 -12.93 -2.26
N ASN A 152 3.87 -12.88 -2.28
CA ASN A 152 3.09 -11.65 -2.41
C ASN A 152 3.33 -10.63 -1.29
N HIS A 153 3.79 -11.05 -0.11
CA HIS A 153 4.04 -10.16 1.02
C HIS A 153 5.39 -9.45 0.96
N VAL A 154 6.29 -9.87 0.06
CA VAL A 154 7.65 -9.34 -0.02
C VAL A 154 7.62 -7.93 -0.62
N TYR A 155 7.85 -6.92 0.23
CA TYR A 155 7.87 -5.51 -0.20
C TYR A 155 9.23 -5.10 -0.78
N GLN A 156 10.32 -5.61 -0.20
CA GLN A 156 11.68 -5.26 -0.59
C GLN A 156 12.64 -6.41 -0.28
N ILE A 157 13.71 -6.55 -1.06
CA ILE A 157 14.87 -7.41 -0.77
C ILE A 157 16.08 -6.48 -0.58
N ASP A 158 16.88 -6.72 0.45
CA ASP A 158 18.15 -6.02 0.66
C ASP A 158 19.18 -6.54 -0.36
N LYS A 159 19.84 -5.63 -1.09
CA LYS A 159 20.73 -5.95 -2.22
C LYS A 159 22.17 -5.58 -1.94
#